data_AF-A0A9Q0NIF6-F1
#
_entry.id   AF-A0A9Q0NIF6-F1
#
_cell.length_a   1.000
_cell.length_b   1.000
_cell.length_c   1.000
_cell.angle_alpha   90.00
_cell.angle_beta   90.00
_cell.angle_gamma   90.00
#
_symmetry.space_group_name_H-M   'P 1'
#
loop_
_entity.id
_entity.type
_entity.pdbx_description
1 polymer ?
#
loop_
_entity_poly.entity_id
_entity_poly.type
_entity_poly.pdbx_seq_one_letter_code
_entity_poly.pdbx_strand_id
1 'polypeptide(L)'
;MPSSLKFFHSRVSQPFNFLRSPALILSFLFIGISGFIFGLTSFLTSSNSYRCFNNSPPRSVRVVWETNNNRNDNSGEKAFVLDGGERKERHKVMGFVGIQTGFESSGRRRSLRNTWMPSDRQGLKRLEESTGLAFRFIIGRTNDKSKMAELRKEIAEYDDFLLVDIEEQYS
;
A
#
# COMPACT_ATOMS: atom_id res chain seq x y z
N MET A 1 51.39 -71.43 33.40
CA MET A 1 50.12 -70.68 33.29
C MET A 1 49.79 -70.51 31.81
N PRO A 2 48.74 -71.13 31.27
CA PRO A 2 48.31 -70.89 29.90
C PRO A 2 47.51 -69.59 29.81
N SER A 3 47.94 -68.70 28.91
CA SER A 3 47.26 -67.44 28.57
C SER A 3 46.00 -67.71 27.73
N SER A 4 44.88 -67.15 28.16
CA SER A 4 43.54 -67.37 27.59
C SER A 4 43.41 -66.84 26.14
N LEU A 5 42.63 -67.57 25.32
CA LEU A 5 42.29 -67.22 23.94
C LEU A 5 41.32 -66.04 23.90
N LYS A 6 41.67 -64.99 23.15
CA LYS A 6 40.80 -63.84 22.88
C LYS A 6 39.85 -64.18 21.73
N PHE A 7 38.56 -64.31 22.03
CA PHE A 7 37.50 -64.39 21.03
C PHE A 7 37.10 -62.98 20.60
N PHE A 8 37.14 -62.71 19.29
CA PHE A 8 36.59 -61.49 18.69
C PHE A 8 35.13 -61.74 18.32
N HIS A 9 34.21 -60.95 18.88
CA HIS A 9 32.82 -60.93 18.41
C HIS A 9 32.68 -59.94 17.26
N SER A 10 32.17 -60.42 16.12
CA SER A 10 31.73 -59.55 15.02
C SER A 10 30.42 -58.86 15.43
N ARG A 11 30.42 -57.52 15.38
CA ARG A 11 29.22 -56.70 15.57
C ARG A 11 28.36 -56.83 14.31
N VAL A 12 27.31 -57.63 14.37
CA VAL A 12 26.25 -57.65 13.34
C VAL A 12 25.53 -56.30 13.39
N SER A 13 25.70 -55.46 12.38
CA SER A 13 24.87 -54.28 12.16
C SER A 13 23.46 -54.74 11.80
N GLN A 14 22.49 -54.46 12.67
CA GLN A 14 21.07 -54.67 12.35
C GLN A 14 20.68 -53.78 11.16
N PRO A 15 19.86 -54.27 10.22
CA PRO A 15 19.29 -53.41 9.20
C PRO A 15 18.37 -52.40 9.88
N PHE A 16 18.54 -51.12 9.57
CA PHE A 16 17.57 -50.08 9.93
C PHE A 16 16.25 -50.43 9.25
N ASN A 17 15.38 -51.11 9.98
CA ASN A 17 13.97 -51.23 9.65
C ASN A 17 13.38 -49.81 9.79
N PHE A 18 13.45 -49.03 8.71
CA PHE A 18 12.54 -47.90 8.53
C PHE A 18 11.14 -48.51 8.45
N LEU A 19 10.49 -48.61 9.61
CA LEU A 19 9.10 -48.99 9.71
C LEU A 19 8.32 -48.09 8.73
N ARG A 20 7.75 -48.72 7.71
CA ARG A 20 6.60 -48.23 6.94
C ARG A 20 5.48 -47.91 7.91
N SER A 21 5.55 -46.75 8.56
CA SER A 21 4.49 -46.26 9.42
C SER A 21 3.56 -45.42 8.57
N PRO A 22 2.33 -45.88 8.28
CA PRO A 22 1.36 -45.10 7.50
C PRO A 22 1.03 -43.76 8.17
N ALA A 23 1.23 -43.66 9.49
CA ALA A 23 1.08 -42.42 10.24
C ALA A 23 2.09 -41.33 9.85
N LEU A 24 3.35 -41.71 9.55
CA LEU A 24 4.36 -40.75 9.09
C LEU A 24 4.10 -40.29 7.66
N ILE A 25 3.57 -41.18 6.81
CA ILE A 25 3.20 -40.82 5.44
C ILE A 25 2.00 -39.86 5.45
N LEU A 26 1.00 -40.12 6.30
CA LEU A 26 -0.15 -39.25 6.47
C LEU A 26 0.26 -37.88 7.01
N SER A 27 1.18 -37.79 7.98
CA SER A 27 1.61 -36.50 8.53
C SER A 27 2.29 -35.62 7.48
N PHE A 28 3.18 -36.18 6.64
CA PHE A 28 3.79 -35.42 5.54
C PHE A 28 2.78 -34.98 4.48
N LEU A 29 1.76 -35.81 4.20
CA LEU A 29 0.69 -35.46 3.26
C LEU A 29 -0.17 -34.30 3.78
N PHE A 30 -0.52 -34.28 5.07
CA PHE A 30 -1.24 -33.15 5.67
C PHE A 30 -0.42 -31.85 5.68
N ILE A 31 0.90 -31.94 5.92
CA ILE A 31 1.81 -30.79 5.87
C ILE A 31 1.95 -30.25 4.44
N GLY A 32 2.04 -31.14 3.45
CA GLY A 32 2.10 -30.75 2.03
C GLY A 32 0.80 -30.09 1.55
N ILE A 33 -0.35 -30.67 1.91
CA ILE A 33 -1.67 -30.12 1.56
C ILE A 33 -1.89 -28.77 2.23
N SER A 34 -1.53 -28.61 3.52
CA SER A 34 -1.68 -27.32 4.21
C SER A 34 -0.80 -26.22 3.59
N GLY A 35 0.44 -26.54 3.22
CA GLY A 35 1.33 -25.62 2.50
C GLY A 35 0.81 -25.24 1.11
N PHE A 36 0.27 -26.20 0.37
CA PHE A 36 -0.31 -25.96 -0.96
C PHE A 36 -1.58 -25.11 -0.90
N ILE A 37 -2.47 -25.38 0.06
CA ILE A 37 -3.66 -24.55 0.31
C ILE A 37 -3.25 -23.13 0.70
N PHE A 38 -2.26 -22.97 1.60
CA PHE A 38 -1.77 -21.65 2.00
C PHE A 38 -1.11 -20.88 0.85
N GLY A 39 -0.40 -21.58 -0.05
CA GLY A 39 0.13 -21.01 -1.28
C GLY A 39 -0.99 -20.54 -2.22
N LEU A 40 -1.99 -21.39 -2.47
CA LEU A 40 -3.13 -21.05 -3.33
C LEU A 40 -3.97 -19.90 -2.76
N THR A 41 -4.23 -19.87 -1.46
CA THR A 41 -4.96 -18.75 -0.85
C THR A 41 -4.16 -17.45 -0.96
N SER A 42 -2.83 -17.48 -0.85
CA SER A 42 -2.00 -16.28 -1.05
C SER A 42 -2.07 -15.76 -2.49
N PHE A 43 -2.02 -16.64 -3.50
CA PHE A 43 -2.15 -16.24 -4.91
C PHE A 43 -3.57 -15.77 -5.28
N LEU A 44 -4.61 -16.43 -4.79
CA LEU A 44 -6.01 -16.10 -5.10
C LEU A 44 -6.51 -14.86 -4.35
N THR A 45 -5.99 -14.58 -3.16
CA THR A 45 -6.37 -13.37 -2.41
C THR A 45 -5.64 -12.12 -2.94
N SER A 46 -4.50 -12.28 -3.63
CA SER A 46 -3.75 -11.17 -4.22
C SER A 46 -4.41 -10.58 -5.47
N SER A 47 -5.32 -11.31 -6.14
CA SER A 47 -5.94 -10.84 -7.39
C SER A 47 -7.31 -10.16 -7.22
N ASN A 48 -7.90 -10.14 -6.01
CA ASN A 48 -9.28 -9.67 -5.86
C ASN A 48 -9.56 -8.84 -4.59
N SER A 49 -8.57 -8.15 -4.05
CA SER A 49 -8.76 -7.18 -2.98
C SER A 49 -8.47 -5.77 -3.46
N TYR A 50 -9.42 -5.17 -4.19
CA TYR A 50 -9.67 -3.73 -4.08
C TYR A 50 -10.16 -3.49 -2.65
N ARG A 51 -9.21 -3.53 -1.71
CA ARG A 51 -9.45 -3.26 -0.31
C ARG A 51 -9.59 -1.76 -0.16
N CYS A 52 -10.81 -1.26 -0.31
CA CYS A 52 -11.22 0.01 0.27
C CYS A 52 -11.17 -0.12 1.81
N PHE A 53 -9.97 -0.14 2.40
CA PHE A 53 -9.82 -0.27 3.86
C PHE A 53 -9.77 1.08 4.59
N ASN A 54 -9.88 2.19 3.86
CA ASN A 54 -9.96 3.50 4.48
C ASN A 54 -11.30 4.16 4.12
N ASN A 55 -12.27 4.04 5.03
CA ASN A 55 -13.36 5.01 5.16
C ASN A 55 -12.85 6.37 5.69
N SER A 56 -11.54 6.62 5.61
CA SER A 56 -10.95 7.90 5.95
C SER A 56 -11.44 8.91 4.93
N PRO A 57 -12.06 10.02 5.36
CA PRO A 57 -12.48 11.05 4.45
C PRO A 57 -11.25 11.57 3.65
N PRO A 58 -11.47 12.00 2.39
CA PRO A 58 -10.40 12.52 1.56
C PRO A 58 -9.65 13.64 2.28
N ARG A 59 -8.31 13.63 2.17
CA ARG A 59 -7.47 14.60 2.90
C ARG A 59 -7.59 15.98 2.25
N SER A 60 -8.35 16.87 2.89
CA SER A 60 -8.34 18.29 2.51
C SER A 60 -7.05 18.97 2.97
N VAL A 61 -6.44 19.73 2.06
CA VAL A 61 -5.22 20.50 2.31
C VAL A 61 -5.52 21.98 2.09
N ARG A 62 -4.98 22.84 2.96
CA ARG A 62 -5.02 24.30 2.80
C ARG A 62 -3.60 24.83 2.57
N VAL A 63 -3.43 25.58 1.49
CA VAL A 63 -2.22 26.35 1.24
C VAL A 63 -2.31 27.67 2.00
N VAL A 64 -1.25 28.05 2.70
CA VAL A 64 -1.12 29.37 3.32
C VAL A 64 0.06 30.08 2.71
N TRP A 65 -0.24 31.19 2.05
CA TRP A 65 0.77 32.10 1.52
C TRP A 65 1.08 33.16 2.57
N GLU A 66 2.36 33.32 2.90
CA GLU A 66 2.81 34.47 3.69
C GLU A 66 2.70 35.72 2.81
N THR A 67 1.58 36.44 2.97
CA THR A 67 1.50 37.80 2.44
C THR A 67 2.34 38.66 3.38
N ASN A 68 3.43 39.22 2.87
CA ASN A 68 4.38 40.05 3.61
C ASN A 68 3.73 41.41 3.99
N ASN A 69 2.72 41.34 4.84
CA ASN A 69 2.13 42.46 5.54
C ASN A 69 2.59 42.32 6.99
N ASN A 70 3.20 43.39 7.48
CA ASN A 70 3.70 43.55 8.84
C ASN A 70 2.52 43.58 9.85
N ARG A 71 1.75 42.49 9.92
CA ARG A 71 0.68 42.26 10.89
C ARG A 71 1.21 41.28 11.92
N ASN A 72 1.43 41.80 13.12
CA ASN A 72 1.63 41.03 14.35
C ASN A 72 0.34 40.28 14.71
N ASP A 73 -0.13 39.37 13.86
CA ASP A 73 -1.18 38.43 14.23
C ASP A 73 -0.51 37.26 14.95
N ASN A 74 -0.29 37.46 16.25
CA ASN A 74 0.02 36.41 17.23
C ASN A 74 -1.22 35.52 17.50
N SER A 75 -1.95 35.16 16.46
CA SER A 75 -2.99 34.14 16.53
C SER A 75 -2.53 32.96 15.67
N GLY A 76 -2.01 31.93 16.33
CA GLY A 76 -1.87 30.58 15.78
C GLY A 76 -3.23 29.95 15.50
N GLU A 77 -4.14 30.71 14.89
CA GLU A 77 -5.49 30.31 14.60
C GLU A 77 -5.45 29.39 13.38
N LYS A 78 -5.53 28.08 13.67
CA LYS A 78 -5.74 27.06 12.67
C LYS A 78 -7.08 27.33 11.99
N ALA A 79 -7.01 28.02 10.86
CA ALA A 79 -7.91 27.99 9.72
C ALA A 79 -9.06 26.96 9.82
N PHE A 80 -10.08 27.28 10.61
CA PHE A 80 -11.28 26.46 10.77
C PHE A 80 -12.21 26.73 9.59
N VAL A 81 -12.50 25.72 8.78
CA VAL A 81 -13.56 25.82 7.79
C VAL A 81 -14.70 24.94 8.27
N LEU A 82 -15.81 25.59 8.59
CA LEU A 82 -17.06 24.95 8.99
C LEU A 82 -17.70 24.33 7.75
N ASP A 83 -17.31 23.10 7.43
CA ASP A 83 -18.09 22.23 6.55
C ASP A 83 -18.76 21.17 7.44
N GLY A 84 -20.07 21.00 7.25
CA GLY A 84 -21.02 20.33 8.15
C GLY A 84 -20.47 19.30 9.15
N GLY A 85 -20.53 19.64 10.44
CA GLY A 85 -20.71 18.67 11.53
C GLY A 85 -19.46 18.11 12.23
N GLU A 86 -18.25 18.26 11.70
CA GLU A 86 -17.05 17.78 12.40
C GLU A 86 -15.90 18.77 12.28
N ARG A 87 -15.34 19.14 13.43
CA ARG A 87 -14.22 20.05 13.59
C ARG A 87 -12.91 19.42 13.08
N LYS A 88 -12.79 19.20 11.77
CA LYS A 88 -11.59 18.62 11.16
C LYS A 88 -10.59 19.70 10.79
N GLU A 89 -9.51 19.69 11.54
CA GLU A 89 -8.36 20.55 11.34
C GLU A 89 -7.68 20.24 10.00
N ARG A 90 -7.67 21.22 9.09
CA ARG A 90 -7.04 21.05 7.77
C ARG A 90 -5.53 21.14 7.87
N HIS A 91 -4.83 20.31 7.11
CA HIS A 91 -3.38 20.37 7.06
C HIS A 91 -2.93 21.65 6.33
N LYS A 92 -2.06 22.42 6.99
CA LYS A 92 -1.50 23.68 6.47
C LYS A 92 -0.18 23.38 5.75
N VAL A 93 -0.10 23.73 4.47
CA VAL A 93 1.11 23.61 3.63
C VAL A 93 1.52 24.98 3.09
N MET A 94 2.78 25.14 2.72
CA MET A 94 3.34 26.37 2.15
C MET A 94 3.03 26.52 0.66
N GLY A 95 2.76 25.41 -0.04
CA GLY A 95 2.50 25.41 -1.47
C GLY A 95 1.83 24.12 -1.93
N PHE A 96 1.37 24.15 -3.18
CA PHE A 96 0.72 23.01 -3.83
C PHE A 96 1.36 22.74 -5.18
N VAL A 97 1.73 21.49 -5.41
CA VAL A 97 2.28 20.97 -6.66
C VAL A 97 1.21 20.11 -7.31
N GLY A 98 0.58 20.69 -8.34
CA GLY A 98 -0.39 19.98 -9.17
C GLY A 98 0.28 19.34 -10.38
N ILE A 99 0.15 18.02 -10.52
CA ILE A 99 0.65 17.29 -11.69
C ILE A 99 -0.53 17.08 -12.65
N GLN A 100 -0.59 17.85 -13.72
CA GLN A 100 -1.63 17.68 -14.73
C GLN A 100 -1.55 16.29 -15.38
N THR A 101 -2.69 15.60 -15.46
CA THR A 101 -2.80 14.26 -16.04
C THR A 101 -4.13 14.10 -16.80
N GLY A 102 -4.12 13.30 -17.87
CA GLY A 102 -5.33 12.87 -18.59
C GLY A 102 -5.80 11.46 -18.21
N PHE A 103 -6.91 11.00 -18.77
CA PHE A 103 -7.49 9.68 -18.47
C PHE A 103 -6.62 8.52 -18.98
N GLU A 104 -5.94 8.68 -20.12
CA GLU A 104 -5.11 7.62 -20.71
C GLU A 104 -3.67 7.61 -20.15
N SER A 105 -3.34 8.59 -19.31
CA SER A 105 -2.02 8.75 -18.69
C SER A 105 -1.77 7.86 -17.46
N SER A 106 -2.50 6.76 -17.27
CA SER A 106 -2.37 5.85 -16.12
C SER A 106 -0.95 5.28 -16.00
N GLY A 107 -0.30 4.96 -17.13
CA GLY A 107 1.10 4.53 -17.16
C GLY A 107 2.07 5.59 -16.63
N ARG A 108 1.89 6.86 -17.03
CA ARG A 108 2.71 7.97 -16.55
C ARG A 108 2.54 8.21 -15.05
N ARG A 109 1.30 8.13 -14.53
CA ARG A 109 1.04 8.21 -13.09
C ARG A 109 1.76 7.10 -12.33
N ARG A 110 1.69 5.86 -12.83
CA ARG A 110 2.42 4.72 -12.25
C ARG A 110 3.94 4.95 -12.25
N SER A 111 4.51 5.47 -13.33
CA SER A 111 5.94 5.79 -13.39
C SER A 111 6.36 6.86 -12.38
N LEU A 112 5.53 7.90 -12.18
CA LEU A 112 5.77 8.91 -11.14
C LEU A 112 5.69 8.29 -9.74
N ARG A 113 4.75 7.36 -9.54
CA ARG A 113 4.59 6.62 -8.28
C ARG A 113 5.79 5.74 -7.92
N ASN A 114 6.41 5.15 -8.95
CA ASN A 114 7.59 4.32 -8.80
C ASN A 114 8.90 5.12 -8.68
N THR A 115 8.84 6.45 -8.75
CA THR A 115 10.03 7.31 -8.69
C THR A 115 9.95 8.24 -7.48
N TRP A 116 9.59 9.51 -7.69
CA TRP A 116 9.73 10.54 -6.66
C TRP A 116 8.45 10.81 -5.85
N MET A 117 7.27 10.40 -6.35
CA MET A 117 5.98 10.65 -5.69
C MET A 117 5.44 9.35 -5.10
N PRO A 118 5.61 9.04 -3.81
CA PRO A 118 5.25 7.73 -3.28
C PRO A 118 3.76 7.40 -3.46
N SER A 119 3.45 6.17 -3.87
CA SER A 119 2.07 5.64 -3.92
C SER A 119 1.46 5.44 -2.54
N ASP A 120 2.30 5.15 -1.54
CA ASP A 120 1.82 4.84 -0.20
C ASP A 120 1.38 6.12 0.52
N ARG A 121 0.19 6.10 1.12
CA ARG A 121 -0.32 7.22 1.92
C ARG A 121 0.67 7.74 2.95
N GLN A 122 1.42 6.84 3.59
CA GLN A 122 2.45 7.21 4.56
C GLN A 122 3.67 7.87 3.90
N GLY A 123 4.11 7.35 2.75
CA GLY A 123 5.21 7.94 1.98
C GLY A 123 4.86 9.32 1.47
N LEU A 124 3.66 9.48 0.90
CA LEU A 124 3.14 10.77 0.46
C LEU A 124 3.05 11.76 1.62
N LYS A 125 2.49 11.34 2.77
CA LYS A 125 2.43 12.18 3.97
C LYS A 125 3.81 12.64 4.44
N ARG A 126 4.80 11.74 4.49
CA ARG A 126 6.18 12.09 4.87
C ARG A 126 6.82 13.09 3.89
N LEU A 127 6.57 12.92 2.59
CA LEU A 127 7.04 13.85 1.56
C LEU A 127 6.43 15.24 1.76
N GLU A 128 5.12 15.31 2.04
CA GLU A 128 4.44 16.58 2.27
C GLU A 128 4.92 17.26 3.55
N GLU A 129 5.12 16.50 4.62
CA GLU A 129 5.60 17.01 5.91
C GLU A 129 7.06 17.50 5.83
N SER A 130 7.91 16.82 5.05
CA SER A 130 9.33 17.19 4.91
C SER A 130 9.55 18.39 3.98
N THR A 131 8.75 18.52 2.92
CA THR A 131 8.87 19.63 1.96
C THR A 131 8.01 20.83 2.32
N GLY A 132 6.97 20.63 3.14
CA GLY A 132 5.94 21.64 3.37
C GLY A 132 5.04 21.89 2.16
N LEU A 133 5.09 21.03 1.13
CA LEU A 133 4.30 21.12 -0.09
C LEU A 133 3.27 19.99 -0.17
N ALA A 134 2.13 20.23 -0.79
CA ALA A 134 1.17 19.18 -1.12
C ALA A 134 1.28 18.73 -2.58
N PHE A 135 1.28 17.43 -2.83
CA PHE A 135 1.43 16.86 -4.17
C PHE A 135 0.18 16.10 -4.57
N ARG A 136 -0.47 16.50 -5.67
CA ARG A 136 -1.64 15.77 -6.19
C ARG A 136 -1.63 15.70 -7.71
N PHE A 137 -2.21 14.63 -8.24
CA PHE A 137 -2.59 14.56 -9.64
C PHE A 137 -3.83 15.43 -9.89
N ILE A 138 -3.75 16.32 -10.87
CA ILE A 138 -4.84 17.20 -11.27
C ILE A 138 -5.47 16.64 -12.53
N ILE A 139 -6.77 16.35 -12.43
CA ILE A 139 -7.54 15.81 -13.54
C ILE A 139 -8.94 16.43 -13.55
N GLY A 140 -9.43 16.74 -14.75
CA GLY A 140 -10.82 17.12 -14.95
C GLY A 140 -11.79 15.94 -14.84
N ARG A 141 -13.00 16.15 -15.36
CA ARG A 141 -14.03 15.13 -15.53
C ARG A 141 -14.10 14.69 -16.99
N THR A 142 -14.64 13.50 -17.25
CA THR A 142 -15.02 13.06 -18.59
C THR A 142 -16.45 12.58 -18.62
N ASN A 143 -17.09 12.69 -19.78
CA ASN A 143 -18.43 12.13 -20.02
C ASN A 143 -18.39 10.60 -20.16
N ASP A 144 -17.22 10.02 -20.42
CA ASP A 144 -17.02 8.58 -20.52
C ASP A 144 -17.12 7.91 -19.14
N LYS A 145 -18.27 7.26 -18.89
CA LYS A 145 -18.56 6.57 -17.62
C LYS A 145 -17.52 5.49 -17.29
N SER A 146 -16.99 4.78 -18.30
CA SER A 146 -15.97 3.74 -18.09
C SER A 146 -14.66 4.34 -17.60
N LYS A 147 -14.14 5.37 -18.30
CA LYS A 147 -12.92 6.08 -17.91
C LYS A 147 -13.06 6.71 -16.51
N MET A 148 -14.23 7.27 -16.20
CA MET A 148 -14.51 7.77 -14.85
C MET A 148 -14.56 6.66 -13.79
N ALA A 149 -15.07 5.46 -14.11
CA ALA A 149 -15.10 4.34 -13.18
C ALA A 149 -13.70 3.81 -12.88
N GLU A 150 -12.83 3.73 -13.89
CA GLU A 150 -11.41 3.37 -13.72
C GLU A 150 -10.68 4.40 -12.88
N LEU A 151 -10.87 5.69 -13.16
CA LEU A 151 -10.29 6.77 -12.36
C LEU A 151 -10.75 6.69 -10.89
N ARG A 152 -12.04 6.43 -10.63
CA ARG A 152 -12.55 6.29 -9.25
C ARG A 152 -11.91 5.12 -8.50
N LYS A 153 -11.60 4.01 -9.19
CA LYS A 153 -10.85 2.90 -8.59
C LYS A 153 -9.44 3.34 -8.19
N GLU A 154 -8.76 4.06 -9.07
CA GLU A 154 -7.41 4.57 -8.80
C GLU A 154 -7.40 5.61 -7.65
N ILE A 155 -8.38 6.51 -7.61
CA ILE A 155 -8.54 7.49 -6.51
C ILE A 155 -8.74 6.77 -5.17
N ALA A 156 -9.59 5.73 -5.15
CA ALA A 156 -9.86 4.96 -3.94
C ALA A 156 -8.62 4.19 -3.45
N GLU A 157 -7.70 3.84 -4.35
CA GLU A 157 -6.47 3.14 -4.04
C GLU A 157 -5.42 4.08 -3.43
N TYR A 158 -5.18 5.26 -4.02
CA TYR A 158 -4.03 6.11 -3.67
C TYR A 158 -4.37 7.41 -2.90
N ASP A 159 -5.61 7.92 -2.95
CA ASP A 159 -6.02 9.21 -2.34
C ASP A 159 -5.08 10.38 -2.68
N ASP A 160 -4.53 10.40 -3.91
CA ASP A 160 -3.50 11.34 -4.38
C ASP A 160 -3.99 12.27 -5.51
N PHE A 161 -5.30 12.30 -5.78
CA PHE A 161 -5.91 13.14 -6.81
C PHE A 161 -6.60 14.39 -6.25
N LEU A 162 -6.65 15.43 -7.08
CA LEU A 162 -7.57 16.56 -6.95
C LEU A 162 -8.37 16.66 -8.24
N LEU A 163 -9.70 16.53 -8.10
CA LEU A 163 -10.64 16.57 -9.22
C LEU A 163 -11.13 17.99 -9.39
N VAL A 164 -11.03 18.49 -10.61
CA VAL A 164 -11.55 19.80 -10.99
C VAL A 164 -12.83 19.61 -11.78
N ASP A 165 -13.83 20.45 -11.54
CA ASP A 165 -15.11 20.41 -12.27
C ASP A 165 -14.99 21.11 -13.64
N ILE A 166 -14.09 20.60 -14.47
CA ILE A 166 -13.87 21.05 -15.85
C ILE A 166 -13.74 19.78 -16.70
N GLU A 167 -14.31 19.80 -17.91
CA GLU A 167 -14.19 18.68 -18.84
C GLU A 167 -12.76 18.57 -19.36
N GLU A 168 -12.13 17.42 -19.14
CA GLU A 168 -10.77 17.13 -19.58
C GLU A 168 -10.78 16.87 -21.09
N GLN A 169 -10.08 17.74 -21.83
CA GLN A 169 -9.94 17.62 -23.29
C GLN A 169 -8.63 16.93 -23.68
N TYR A 170 -7.70 16.79 -22.73
CA TYR A 170 -6.42 16.13 -22.97
C TYR A 170 -6.62 14.60 -22.94
N SER A 171 -6.28 13.94 -24.05
CA SER A 171 -6.31 12.48 -24.18
C SER A 171 -5.10 11.85 -23.48
#